data_AF-A0A818C4C8-F1
#
_entry.id   AF-A0A818C4C8-F1
#
_cell.length_a   1.000
_cell.length_b   1.000
_cell.length_c   1.000
_cell.angle_alpha   90.00
_cell.angle_beta   90.00
_cell.angle_gamma   90.00
#
_symmetry.space_group_name_H-M   'P 1'
#
loop_
_entity.id
_entity.type
_entity.pdbx_description
1 polymer ?
#
loop_
_entity_poly.entity_id
_entity_poly.type
_entity_poly.pdbx_seq_one_letter_code
_entity_poly.pdbx_strand_id
1 'polypeptide(L)' 'TVIFSIHQPRYFIFKTFDTVMFMCKRRCVYHGSPKDVVSYFAIHGYQCE' A
#
# COMPACT_ATOMS: atom_id res chain seq x y z
N THR A 1 11.46 4.54 -14.58
CA THR A 1 10.26 4.18 -13.81
C THR A 1 9.95 2.72 -14.03
N VAL A 2 9.85 1.94 -12.96
CA VAL A 2 9.48 0.52 -13.02
C VAL A 2 8.10 0.37 -12.37
N ILE A 3 7.19 -0.33 -13.03
CA ILE A 3 5.83 -0.56 -12.54
C ILE A 3 5.56 -2.06 -12.63
N PHE A 4 5.09 -2.66 -11.54
CA PHE A 4 4.79 -4.08 -11.47
C PHE A 4 3.66 -4.34 -10.49
N SER A 5 3.04 -5.51 -10.62
CA SER A 5 2.08 -6.04 -9.65
C SER A 5 2.76 -7.11 -8.79
N ILE A 6 2.52 -7.07 -7.48
CA ILE A 6 2.98 -8.09 -6.54
C ILE A 6 1.79 -8.57 -5.70
N HIS A 7 1.58 -9.89 -5.69
CA HIS A 7 0.54 -10.53 -4.90
C HIS A 7 1.21 -11.06 -3.63
N GLN A 8 1.12 -10.32 -2.52
CA GLN A 8 1.66 -10.66 -1.18
C GLN A 8 3.17 -10.44 -0.98
N PRO A 9 3.65 -9.17 -0.99
CA PRO A 9 5.03 -8.87 -0.62
C PRO A 9 5.28 -9.15 0.87
N ARG A 10 6.45 -9.71 1.19
CA ARG A 10 6.94 -9.69 2.58
C ARG A 10 7.24 -8.25 2.99
N TYR A 11 7.09 -7.93 4.27
CA TYR A 11 7.31 -6.57 4.81
C TYR A 11 8.67 -5.97 4.42
N PHE A 12 9.73 -6.77 4.44
CA PHE A 12 11.06 -6.32 4.04
C PHE A 12 11.10 -5.78 2.60
N ILE A 13 10.43 -6.44 1.66
CA ILE A 13 10.33 -6.00 0.26
C ILE A 13 9.38 -4.81 0.16
N PHE A 14 8.26 -4.81 0.88
CA PHE A 14 7.31 -3.69 0.87
C PHE A 14 7.97 -2.34 1.24
N LYS A 15 8.91 -2.35 2.18
CA LYS A 15 9.66 -1.15 2.59
C LYS A 15 10.58 -0.56 1.52
N THR A 16 10.89 -1.30 0.47
CA THR A 16 11.79 -0.82 -0.59
C THR A 16 11.04 -0.10 -1.72
N PHE A 17 9.71 -0.01 -1.65
CA PHE A 17 8.92 0.64 -2.70
C PHE A 17 8.88 2.16 -2.51
N ASP A 18 8.99 2.91 -3.60
CA ASP A 18 8.87 4.37 -3.58
C ASP A 18 7.40 4.80 -3.51
N THR A 19 6.52 4.09 -4.19
CA THR A 19 5.08 4.37 -4.30
C THR A 19 4.32 3.05 -4.41
N VAL A 20 3.15 2.97 -3.76
CA VAL A 20 2.26 1.81 -3.84
C VAL A 20 0.86 2.24 -4.24
N MET A 21 0.19 1.37 -4.99
CA MET A 21 -1.22 1.50 -5.35
C MET A 21 -1.94 0.22 -4.94
N PHE A 22 -2.93 0.35 -4.07
CA PHE A 22 -3.78 -0.77 -3.67
C PHE A 22 -5.08 -0.74 -4.46
N MET A 23 -5.45 -1.90 -4.99
CA MET A 23 -6.62 -2.06 -5.84
C MET A 23 -7.56 -3.11 -5.23
N CYS A 24 -8.86 -2.82 -5.20
CA CYS A 24 -9.89 -3.78 -4.82
C CYS A 24 -11.07 -3.64 -5.77
N LYS A 25 -11.57 -4.76 -6.33
CA LYS A 25 -12.74 -4.78 -7.23
C LYS A 25 -12.67 -3.70 -8.33
N ARG A 26 -11.51 -3.56 -9.00
CA ARG A 26 -11.22 -2.57 -10.07
C ARG A 26 -11.21 -1.11 -9.63
N ARG A 27 -11.16 -0.82 -8.33
CA ARG A 27 -11.04 0.55 -7.78
C ARG A 27 -9.72 0.71 -7.03
N CYS A 28 -9.10 1.87 -7.18
CA CYS A 28 -7.97 2.28 -6.36
C CYS A 28 -8.48 2.63 -4.96
N VAL A 29 -7.91 1.99 -3.94
CA VAL A 29 -8.25 2.24 -2.52
C VAL A 29 -7.21 3.08 -1.82
N TYR A 30 -5.98 3.08 -2.34
CA TYR A 30 -4.86 3.90 -1.85
C TYR A 30 -3.84 4.08 -2.98
N HIS A 31 -3.27 5.28 -3.10
CA HIS A 31 -2.13 5.55 -3.97
C HIS A 31 -1.23 6.58 -3.30
N GLY A 32 0.02 6.23 -3.01
CA GLY A 32 0.94 7.12 -2.31
C GLY A 32 2.18 6.40 -1.75
N SER A 33 2.86 7.06 -0.81
CA SER A 33 4.05 6.50 -0.16
C SER A 33 3.71 5.33 0.74
N PRO A 34 4.46 4.21 0.71
CA PRO A 34 4.27 3.10 1.64
C PRO A 34 4.33 3.49 3.12
N LYS A 35 5.01 4.60 3.44
CA LYS A 35 5.16 5.14 4.80
C LYS A 35 3.84 5.65 5.38
N ASP A 36 2.93 6.14 4.53
CA ASP A 36 1.69 6.77 4.96
C ASP A 36 0.50 5.80 4.95
N VAL A 37 0.70 4.58 4.45
CA VAL A 37 -0.36 3.56 4.30
C VAL A 37 -1.06 3.28 5.63
N VAL A 38 -0.29 3.04 6.70
CA VAL A 38 -0.86 2.70 8.01
C VAL A 38 -1.69 3.86 8.55
N SER A 39 -1.17 5.08 8.48
CA SER A 39 -1.88 6.28 8.92
C SER A 39 -3.14 6.53 8.09
N TYR A 40 -3.09 6.33 6.77
CA TYR A 40 -4.23 6.48 5.88
C TYR A 40 -5.37 5.54 6.29
N PHE A 41 -5.08 4.26 6.50
CA PHE A 41 -6.09 3.28 6.89
C PHE A 41 -6.59 3.50 8.33
N ALA A 42 -5.73 3.96 9.24
CA ALA A 42 -6.12 4.30 10.62
C ALA A 42 -7.17 5.43 10.67
N ILE A 43 -7.03 6.47 9.84
CA ILE A 43 -8.01 7.58 9.74
C ILE A 43 -9.39 7.08 9.26
N HIS A 44 -9.41 5.98 8.49
CA HIS A 44 -10.64 5.35 8.01
C HIS A 44 -11.18 4.27 8.95
N GLY A 45 -10.64 4.15 10.17
CA GLY A 45 -11.11 3.23 11.20
C GLY A 45 -10.46 1.84 11.18
N TYR A 46 -9.41 1.64 10.37
CA TYR A 46 -8.68 0.36 10.30
C TYR A 46 -7.34 0.48 11.02
N GLN A 47 -7.26 -0.05 12.24
CA GLN A 47 -6.01 -0.08 13.00
C GLN A 47 -5.17 -1.28 12.59
N CYS A 48 -3.87 -1.05 12.39
CA CYS A 48 -2.89 -2.11 12.21
C CYS A 48 -2.39 -2.54 13.59
N GLU A 49 -2.36 -3.85 13.87
CA GLU A 49 -1.67 -4.42 15.03
C GLU A 49 -0.15 -4.44 14.84
#